data_AF-B3S788-F1
#
_entry.id   AF-B3S788-F1
#
_cell.length_a   1.000
_cell.length_b   1.000
_cell.length_c   1.000
_cell.angle_alpha   90.00
_cell.angle_beta   90.00
_cell.angle_gamma   90.00
#
_symmetry.space_group_name_H-M   'P 1'
#
loop_
_entity.id
_entity.type
_entity.pdbx_description
1 polymer ?
#
loop_
_entity_poly.entity_id
_entity_poly.type
_entity_poly.pdbx_seq_one_letter_code
_entity_poly.pdbx_strand_id
1 'polypeptide(L)'
;MRNSRYKVVICEYFGVMSTPVLYKLAKTEWDYGVPRTSSFEIHIVGELLRGFLINLLKRDDPDKPSSKMLLGKVTLSEMIPLLKEQVFQAAKANKMPAIVLSNVIDEFLSSINDLKVNIFLLRSLQRLRNLGYKTCLLANTWINDYHSTEYSARMKLFIKSNFDYCYESNQIQLVRPDTQIYHYALDQMGFKPEEAISIEAVEAYAAAAQSIGITAILAVDQPTIIQKLENIFQVNLKTIPRPPAATENNVIHGQVVTKIPYLAKLGYRAIALDLRGFGQSSCPPAILIGHDLGSIIAWFCALHFPDRVEAVGSLNVPYKPQHRYKNFLQHIKKNPRQFDYQFYYQQEGKAEAELEKDYKRTFNVYLGDYGPISWLKDKVDFSTVRKRGGILVGLPEELPDTPFLTEEEMQEYIKTFKQTGFRPGLNYYRTYPKTWKWNLKFIGRQVSQPALIVVAEYDNIFRQGLVKNMEKYVPNLTTYSLDCGHCIQFERYF
;
A
#
# COMPACT_ATOMS: atom_id res chain seq x y z
N MET A 1 6.31 -23.19 -20.07
CA MET A 1 4.95 -23.79 -20.09
C MET A 1 4.34 -23.58 -18.71
N ARG A 2 3.14 -22.97 -18.60
CA ARG A 2 2.46 -22.84 -17.29
C ARG A 2 2.10 -24.25 -16.80
N ASN A 3 2.37 -24.56 -15.54
CA ASN A 3 1.90 -25.80 -14.93
C ASN A 3 0.37 -25.73 -14.85
N SER A 4 -0.32 -26.42 -15.76
CA SER A 4 -1.78 -26.32 -15.92
C SER A 4 -2.57 -27.06 -14.84
N ARG A 5 -1.90 -27.80 -13.95
CA ARG A 5 -2.54 -28.55 -12.87
C ARG A 5 -3.08 -27.63 -11.77
N TYR A 6 -2.24 -26.72 -11.28
CA TYR A 6 -2.58 -25.91 -10.11
C TYR A 6 -3.26 -24.61 -10.52
N LYS A 7 -4.36 -24.28 -9.85
CA LYS A 7 -5.19 -23.10 -10.14
C LYS A 7 -5.34 -22.17 -8.94
N VAL A 8 -5.24 -22.71 -7.71
CA VAL A 8 -5.44 -21.95 -6.48
C VAL A 8 -4.35 -22.23 -5.45
N VAL A 9 -3.91 -21.18 -4.75
CA VAL A 9 -3.02 -21.27 -3.58
C VAL A 9 -3.80 -20.86 -2.34
N ILE A 10 -3.95 -21.79 -1.41
CA ILE A 10 -4.56 -21.59 -0.08
C ILE A 10 -3.42 -21.26 0.89
N CYS A 11 -3.59 -20.20 1.67
CA CYS A 11 -2.60 -19.76 2.65
C CYS A 11 -3.21 -19.69 4.03
N GLU A 12 -2.50 -20.23 5.01
CA GLU A 12 -2.79 -19.98 6.41
C GLU A 12 -2.53 -18.52 6.80
N TYR A 13 -3.27 -18.03 7.78
CA TYR A 13 -3.06 -16.69 8.33
C TYR A 13 -1.85 -16.64 9.27
N PHE A 14 -1.95 -17.26 10.45
CA PHE A 14 -0.89 -17.21 11.48
C PHE A 14 0.27 -18.15 11.15
N GLY A 15 1.48 -17.62 11.11
CA GLY A 15 2.71 -18.37 10.81
C GLY A 15 3.05 -18.48 9.32
N VAL A 16 2.16 -18.03 8.43
CA VAL A 16 2.42 -17.94 6.98
C VAL A 16 2.29 -16.50 6.51
N MET A 17 1.08 -15.92 6.58
CA MET A 17 0.81 -14.53 6.16
C MET A 17 1.07 -13.50 7.26
N SER A 18 1.03 -13.91 8.52
CA SER A 18 1.53 -13.15 9.67
C SER A 18 2.54 -13.98 10.47
N THR A 19 3.25 -13.35 11.40
CA THR A 19 3.99 -14.08 12.44
C THR A 19 3.05 -15.03 13.22
N PRO A 20 3.57 -16.14 13.80
CA PRO A 20 2.77 -17.05 14.60
C PRO A 20 2.34 -16.39 15.93
N VAL A 21 1.07 -16.50 16.28
CA VAL A 21 0.54 -15.93 17.54
C VAL A 21 1.05 -16.69 18.78
N LEU A 22 1.33 -17.98 18.67
CA LEU A 22 1.72 -18.84 19.81
C LEU A 22 3.22 -18.81 20.13
N TYR A 23 4.06 -18.23 19.26
CA TYR A 23 5.52 -18.27 19.45
C TYR A 23 5.97 -17.49 20.68
N LYS A 24 5.40 -16.30 20.90
CA LYS A 24 5.74 -15.48 22.07
C LYS A 24 5.28 -16.14 23.37
N LEU A 25 4.12 -16.82 23.38
CA LEU A 25 3.71 -17.67 24.51
C LEU A 25 4.71 -18.79 24.81
N ALA A 26 5.18 -19.50 23.79
CA ALA A 26 6.19 -20.55 23.96
C ALA A 26 7.51 -20.01 24.55
N LYS A 27 7.90 -18.79 24.15
CA LYS A 27 9.06 -18.09 24.67
C LYS A 27 8.84 -17.65 26.13
N THR A 28 7.69 -17.08 26.45
CA THR A 28 7.29 -16.71 27.81
C THR A 28 7.41 -17.92 28.75
N GLU A 29 6.87 -19.07 28.36
CA GLU A 29 6.98 -20.30 29.17
C GLU A 29 8.42 -20.71 29.44
N TRP A 30 9.30 -20.56 28.46
CA TRP A 30 10.73 -20.79 28.62
C TRP A 30 11.36 -19.82 29.61
N ASP A 31 11.10 -18.53 29.44
CA ASP A 31 11.68 -17.46 30.27
C ASP A 31 11.24 -17.59 31.75
N TYR A 32 10.05 -18.14 32.00
CA TYR A 32 9.52 -18.41 33.34
C TYR A 32 9.76 -19.83 33.87
N GLY A 33 10.56 -20.66 33.17
CA GLY A 33 10.95 -21.98 33.65
C GLY A 33 9.81 -23.00 33.74
N VAL A 34 8.78 -22.86 32.89
CA VAL A 34 7.66 -23.79 32.82
C VAL A 34 8.14 -25.15 32.28
N PRO A 35 7.87 -26.28 32.97
CA PRO A 35 8.34 -27.59 32.54
C PRO A 35 7.85 -27.97 31.13
N ARG A 36 8.80 -28.35 30.25
CA ARG A 36 8.51 -28.91 28.93
C ARG A 36 8.36 -30.42 29.03
N THR A 37 7.15 -30.94 28.84
CA THR A 37 6.88 -32.38 28.75
C THR A 37 6.46 -32.76 27.33
N SER A 38 6.73 -34.01 26.92
CA SER A 38 6.35 -34.51 25.59
C SER A 38 4.83 -34.54 25.37
N SER A 39 4.03 -34.55 26.44
CA SER A 39 2.58 -34.42 26.38
C SER A 39 2.10 -33.05 25.85
N PHE A 40 2.97 -32.04 25.76
CA PHE A 40 2.62 -30.66 25.43
C PHE A 40 3.22 -30.16 24.12
N GLU A 41 3.24 -31.02 23.11
CA GLU A 41 3.90 -30.75 21.83
C GLU A 41 2.94 -30.26 20.74
N ILE A 42 3.38 -29.28 19.96
CA ILE A 42 2.75 -28.83 18.71
C ILE A 42 3.86 -28.40 17.74
N HIS A 43 3.76 -28.79 16.48
CA HIS A 43 4.71 -28.41 15.44
C HIS A 43 4.18 -27.20 14.66
N ILE A 44 4.85 -26.04 14.80
CA ILE A 44 4.51 -24.81 14.06
C ILE A 44 5.78 -24.25 13.42
N VAL A 45 5.71 -23.93 12.14
CA VAL A 45 6.83 -23.40 11.35
C VAL A 45 8.04 -24.35 11.34
N GLY A 46 7.81 -25.67 11.37
CA GLY A 46 8.86 -26.69 11.48
C GLY A 46 9.55 -26.76 12.84
N GLU A 47 9.11 -25.97 13.82
CA GLU A 47 9.62 -26.01 15.19
C GLU A 47 8.66 -26.78 16.10
N LEU A 48 9.25 -27.63 16.95
CA LEU A 48 8.53 -28.30 18.02
C LEU A 48 8.35 -27.35 19.20
N LEU A 49 7.16 -26.78 19.32
CA LEU A 49 6.78 -25.98 20.48
C LEU A 49 6.31 -26.92 21.60
N ARG A 50 6.92 -26.75 22.78
CA ARG A 50 6.60 -27.47 24.02
C ARG A 50 6.11 -26.47 25.05
N GLY A 51 4.95 -26.73 25.66
CA GLY A 51 4.42 -25.76 26.62
C GLY A 51 3.07 -26.11 27.21
N PHE A 52 2.96 -25.95 28.52
CA PHE A 52 1.73 -26.11 29.29
C PHE A 52 0.58 -25.25 28.71
N LEU A 53 0.84 -23.98 28.38
CA LEU A 53 -0.11 -23.01 27.83
C LEU A 53 -0.50 -23.34 26.39
N ILE A 54 0.47 -23.77 25.57
CA ILE A 54 0.22 -24.22 24.21
C ILE A 54 -0.76 -25.40 24.23
N ASN A 55 -0.61 -26.31 25.19
CA ASN A 55 -1.52 -27.44 25.36
C ASN A 55 -2.92 -27.04 25.81
N LEU A 56 -3.05 -26.00 26.64
CA LEU A 56 -4.37 -25.47 27.02
C LEU A 56 -5.10 -24.85 25.84
N LEU A 57 -4.35 -24.26 24.90
CA LEU A 57 -4.86 -23.69 23.66
C LEU A 57 -5.03 -24.72 22.53
N LYS A 58 -4.63 -25.99 22.74
CA LYS A 58 -4.92 -27.08 21.79
C LYS A 58 -6.43 -27.21 21.59
N ARG A 59 -6.77 -27.69 20.40
CA ARG A 59 -8.13 -27.76 19.85
C ARG A 59 -8.58 -29.22 19.70
N ASP A 60 -8.12 -30.03 20.63
CA ASP A 60 -8.37 -31.46 20.79
C ASP A 60 -9.71 -31.75 21.49
N ASP A 61 -10.34 -30.73 22.07
CA ASP A 61 -11.64 -30.81 22.73
C ASP A 61 -12.52 -29.62 22.29
N PRO A 62 -13.73 -29.86 21.73
CA PRO A 62 -14.63 -28.81 21.27
C PRO A 62 -15.16 -27.92 22.40
N ASP A 63 -15.09 -28.37 23.66
CA ASP A 63 -15.57 -27.62 24.81
C ASP A 63 -14.55 -26.64 25.38
N LYS A 64 -13.27 -26.76 24.98
CA LYS A 64 -12.23 -25.81 25.38
C LYS A 64 -12.56 -24.38 24.91
N PRO A 65 -12.23 -23.35 25.72
CA PRO A 65 -12.43 -21.96 25.33
C PRO A 65 -11.79 -21.59 23.99
N SER A 66 -10.59 -22.10 23.72
CA SER A 66 -9.86 -21.93 22.45
C SER A 66 -10.64 -22.47 21.24
N SER A 67 -11.26 -23.64 21.37
CA SER A 67 -12.08 -24.27 20.32
C SER A 67 -13.37 -23.48 20.07
N LYS A 68 -14.08 -23.10 21.14
CA LYS A 68 -15.30 -22.27 21.05
C LYS A 68 -15.03 -20.93 20.37
N MET A 69 -13.90 -20.30 20.70
CA MET A 69 -13.49 -19.01 20.15
C MET A 69 -13.26 -19.09 18.63
N LEU A 70 -12.63 -20.16 18.14
CA LEU A 70 -12.36 -20.34 16.70
C LEU A 70 -13.58 -20.71 15.88
N LEU A 71 -14.59 -21.30 16.52
CA LEU A 71 -15.91 -21.54 15.92
C LEU A 71 -16.83 -20.32 16.03
N GLY A 72 -16.35 -19.20 16.59
CA GLY A 72 -17.14 -17.97 16.75
C GLY A 72 -18.24 -18.07 17.81
N LYS A 73 -18.19 -19.09 18.68
CA LYS A 73 -19.18 -19.29 19.76
C LYS A 73 -18.96 -18.34 20.95
N VAL A 74 -17.75 -17.81 21.09
CA VAL A 74 -17.37 -16.81 22.08
C VAL A 74 -16.43 -15.78 21.44
N THR A 75 -16.48 -14.54 21.89
CA THR A 75 -15.55 -13.49 21.47
C THR A 75 -14.20 -13.58 22.19
N LEU A 76 -13.21 -12.80 21.77
CA LEU A 76 -11.94 -12.69 22.48
C LEU A 76 -12.14 -12.20 23.93
N SER A 77 -13.00 -11.19 24.14
CA SER A 77 -13.27 -10.64 25.47
C SER A 77 -13.95 -11.66 26.39
N GLU A 78 -14.84 -12.49 25.86
CA GLU A 78 -15.50 -13.58 26.59
C GLU A 78 -14.57 -14.76 26.86
N MET A 79 -13.62 -15.03 25.94
CA MET A 79 -12.65 -16.11 26.08
C MET A 79 -11.64 -15.85 27.21
N ILE A 80 -11.21 -14.60 27.40
CA ILE A 80 -10.20 -14.22 28.40
C ILE A 80 -10.49 -14.76 29.81
N PRO A 81 -11.66 -14.53 30.44
CA PRO A 81 -11.95 -15.06 31.77
C PRO A 81 -11.98 -16.60 31.80
N LEU A 82 -12.50 -17.25 30.76
CA LEU A 82 -12.54 -18.71 30.66
C LEU A 82 -11.13 -19.31 30.57
N LEU A 83 -10.25 -18.69 29.79
CA LEU A 83 -8.85 -19.09 29.70
C LEU A 83 -8.11 -18.85 31.02
N LYS A 84 -8.37 -17.73 31.71
CA LYS A 84 -7.79 -17.48 33.05
C LYS A 84 -8.13 -18.61 34.02
N GLU A 85 -9.40 -19.01 34.06
CA GLU A 85 -9.85 -20.12 34.91
C GLU A 85 -9.18 -21.44 34.50
N GLN A 86 -9.16 -21.76 33.20
CA GLN A 86 -8.53 -22.97 32.68
C GLN A 86 -7.03 -23.05 33.05
N VAL A 87 -6.29 -21.95 32.87
CA VAL A 87 -4.87 -21.84 33.22
C VAL A 87 -4.68 -22.00 34.73
N PHE A 88 -5.51 -21.35 35.55
CA PHE A 88 -5.44 -21.45 37.01
C PHE A 88 -5.64 -22.90 37.51
N GLN A 89 -6.68 -23.59 37.02
CA GLN A 89 -6.96 -24.97 37.42
C GLN A 89 -5.83 -25.91 37.00
N ALA A 90 -5.35 -25.77 35.77
CA ALA A 90 -4.30 -26.63 35.25
C ALA A 90 -2.95 -26.37 35.97
N ALA A 91 -2.65 -25.13 36.36
CA ALA A 91 -1.42 -24.80 37.09
C ALA A 91 -1.47 -25.35 38.51
N LYS A 92 -2.64 -25.25 39.18
CA LYS A 92 -2.86 -25.86 40.50
C LYS A 92 -2.67 -27.36 40.46
N ALA A 93 -3.23 -28.04 39.44
CA ALA A 93 -3.07 -29.48 39.26
C ALA A 93 -1.60 -29.90 39.06
N ASN A 94 -0.81 -29.06 38.37
CA ASN A 94 0.60 -29.32 38.08
C ASN A 94 1.58 -28.69 39.09
N LYS A 95 1.08 -28.13 40.21
CA LYS A 95 1.89 -27.46 41.26
C LYS A 95 2.83 -26.37 40.71
N MET A 96 2.35 -25.60 39.73
CA MET A 96 3.14 -24.54 39.08
C MET A 96 3.20 -23.25 39.92
N PRO A 97 4.26 -22.43 39.79
CA PRO A 97 4.38 -21.15 40.49
C PRO A 97 3.29 -20.15 40.08
N ALA A 98 2.72 -19.43 41.07
CA ALA A 98 1.64 -18.47 40.84
C ALA A 98 2.04 -17.28 39.93
N ILE A 99 3.32 -16.95 39.85
CA ILE A 99 3.84 -15.88 38.97
C ILE A 99 3.71 -16.21 37.48
N VAL A 100 3.66 -17.51 37.13
CA VAL A 100 3.39 -17.94 35.75
C VAL A 100 1.96 -17.58 35.36
N LEU A 101 1.02 -17.55 36.32
CA LEU A 101 -0.42 -17.39 36.08
C LEU A 101 -0.85 -15.95 35.81
N SER A 102 -0.15 -14.96 36.36
CA SER A 102 -0.60 -13.56 36.30
C SER A 102 -0.42 -12.91 34.93
N ASN A 103 0.54 -13.38 34.12
CA ASN A 103 1.00 -12.65 32.93
C ASN A 103 0.65 -13.33 31.60
N VAL A 104 0.15 -14.57 31.59
CA VAL A 104 -0.13 -15.34 30.36
C VAL A 104 -1.09 -14.64 29.41
N ILE A 105 -2.17 -14.09 29.95
CA ILE A 105 -3.19 -13.44 29.14
C ILE A 105 -2.64 -12.17 28.53
N ASP A 106 -1.88 -11.41 29.31
CA ASP A 106 -1.25 -10.17 28.84
C ASP A 106 -0.23 -10.48 27.75
N GLU A 107 0.53 -11.58 27.89
CA GLU A 107 1.46 -12.05 26.86
C GLU A 107 0.74 -12.56 25.61
N PHE A 108 -0.37 -13.28 25.75
CA PHE A 108 -1.21 -13.69 24.61
C PHE A 108 -1.77 -12.46 23.86
N LEU A 109 -2.33 -11.49 24.58
CA LEU A 109 -2.85 -10.25 24.01
C LEU A 109 -1.74 -9.41 23.37
N SER A 110 -0.58 -9.33 24.01
CA SER A 110 0.60 -8.67 23.46
C SER A 110 1.08 -9.35 22.18
N SER A 111 1.01 -10.67 22.10
CA SER A 111 1.35 -11.44 20.88
C SER A 111 0.46 -11.09 19.70
N ILE A 112 -0.83 -10.78 19.94
CA ILE A 112 -1.77 -10.33 18.91
C ILE A 112 -1.39 -8.93 18.40
N ASN A 113 -0.94 -8.06 19.29
CA ASN A 113 -0.53 -6.70 18.94
C ASN A 113 0.84 -6.62 18.25
N ASP A 114 1.71 -7.60 18.49
CA ASP A 114 3.05 -7.68 17.89
C ASP A 114 3.09 -8.42 16.54
N LEU A 115 1.93 -8.79 15.99
CA LEU A 115 1.86 -9.50 14.71
C LEU A 115 2.51 -8.69 13.58
N LYS A 116 3.28 -9.36 12.72
CA LYS A 116 3.88 -8.73 11.53
C LYS A 116 3.43 -9.43 10.28
N VAL A 117 3.14 -8.67 9.23
CA VAL A 117 2.77 -9.20 7.91
C VAL A 117 3.99 -9.76 7.20
N ASN A 118 3.84 -10.93 6.58
CA ASN A 118 4.81 -11.47 5.64
C ASN A 118 4.66 -10.78 4.27
N ILE A 119 5.17 -9.55 4.16
CA ILE A 119 4.97 -8.69 2.99
C ILE A 119 5.57 -9.29 1.71
N PHE A 120 6.65 -10.05 1.84
CA PHE A 120 7.32 -10.66 0.70
C PHE A 120 6.52 -11.83 0.13
N LEU A 121 6.00 -12.73 0.99
CA LEU A 121 5.12 -13.80 0.51
C LEU A 121 3.82 -13.22 -0.08
N LEU A 122 3.27 -12.17 0.52
CA LEU A 122 2.11 -11.45 -0.02
C LEU A 122 2.37 -10.95 -1.45
N ARG A 123 3.54 -10.35 -1.70
CA ARG A 123 3.98 -9.90 -3.02
C ARG A 123 4.16 -11.07 -3.99
N SER A 124 4.77 -12.16 -3.57
CA SER A 124 4.90 -13.36 -4.41
C SER A 124 3.54 -13.96 -4.79
N LEU A 125 2.57 -13.98 -3.87
CA LEU A 125 1.20 -14.40 -4.16
C LEU A 125 0.50 -13.43 -5.10
N GLN A 126 0.68 -12.11 -4.94
CA GLN A 126 0.15 -11.12 -5.88
C GLN A 126 0.74 -11.32 -7.29
N ARG A 127 2.01 -11.70 -7.41
CA ARG A 127 2.61 -12.07 -8.70
C ARG A 127 1.92 -13.28 -9.33
N LEU A 128 1.60 -14.31 -8.55
CA LEU A 128 0.81 -15.44 -9.03
C LEU A 128 -0.60 -15.01 -9.49
N ARG A 129 -1.26 -14.11 -8.76
CA ARG A 129 -2.56 -13.54 -9.17
C ARG A 129 -2.48 -12.81 -10.49
N ASN A 130 -1.45 -11.98 -10.70
CA ASN A 130 -1.22 -11.29 -11.97
C ASN A 130 -0.95 -12.26 -13.14
N LEU A 131 -0.57 -13.51 -12.86
CA LEU A 131 -0.40 -14.57 -13.85
C LEU A 131 -1.69 -15.38 -14.09
N GLY A 132 -2.76 -15.10 -13.35
CA GLY A 132 -4.09 -15.71 -13.49
C GLY A 132 -4.42 -16.80 -12.47
N TYR A 133 -3.51 -17.11 -11.53
CA TYR A 133 -3.82 -18.04 -10.44
C TYR A 133 -4.70 -17.37 -9.39
N LYS A 134 -5.53 -18.14 -8.69
CA LYS A 134 -6.34 -17.64 -7.58
C LYS A 134 -5.63 -17.81 -6.25
N THR A 135 -5.91 -16.93 -5.30
CA THR A 135 -5.41 -17.08 -3.93
C THR A 135 -6.55 -17.05 -2.91
N CYS A 136 -6.41 -17.88 -1.88
CA CYS A 136 -7.36 -17.98 -0.78
C CYS A 136 -6.65 -17.82 0.56
N LEU A 137 -7.15 -16.92 1.41
CA LEU A 137 -6.77 -16.90 2.83
C LEU A 137 -7.71 -17.82 3.60
N LEU A 138 -7.19 -18.93 4.14
CA LEU A 138 -7.95 -19.84 5.00
C LEU A 138 -7.45 -19.67 6.44
N ALA A 139 -8.30 -19.17 7.33
CA ALA A 139 -7.86 -18.70 8.64
C ALA A 139 -8.65 -19.34 9.78
N ASN A 140 -7.96 -20.12 10.62
CA ASN A 140 -8.43 -20.39 11.97
C ASN A 140 -8.27 -19.12 12.82
N THR A 141 -9.33 -18.34 12.94
CA THR A 141 -9.33 -17.01 13.60
C THR A 141 -10.63 -16.80 14.37
N TRP A 142 -10.70 -15.74 15.15
CA TRP A 142 -11.76 -15.48 16.12
C TRP A 142 -12.39 -14.10 15.92
N ILE A 143 -13.52 -13.89 16.60
CA ILE A 143 -14.16 -12.58 16.72
C ILE A 143 -13.36 -11.77 17.74
N ASN A 144 -12.67 -10.74 17.26
CA ASN A 144 -11.86 -9.85 18.08
C ASN A 144 -12.63 -8.56 18.39
N ASP A 145 -13.22 -8.49 19.58
CA ASP A 145 -13.94 -7.34 20.13
C ASP A 145 -13.12 -6.58 21.19
N TYR A 146 -11.83 -6.90 21.32
CA TYR A 146 -10.99 -6.34 22.38
C TYR A 146 -10.43 -4.97 21.97
N HIS A 147 -10.75 -3.95 22.75
CA HIS A 147 -10.53 -2.51 22.47
C HIS A 147 -9.09 -2.10 22.13
N SER A 148 -8.07 -2.83 22.59
CA SER A 148 -6.65 -2.47 22.37
C SER A 148 -6.01 -3.14 21.15
N THR A 149 -6.80 -3.70 20.24
CA THR A 149 -6.30 -4.54 19.12
C THR A 149 -6.58 -3.97 17.72
N GLU A 150 -6.83 -2.66 17.61
CA GLU A 150 -7.11 -1.97 16.33
C GLU A 150 -6.06 -2.29 15.25
N TYR A 151 -4.79 -2.35 15.64
CA TYR A 151 -3.68 -2.71 14.74
C TYR A 151 -3.90 -4.09 14.09
N SER A 152 -4.26 -5.11 14.88
CA SER A 152 -4.51 -6.46 14.38
C SER A 152 -5.67 -6.50 13.39
N ALA A 153 -6.73 -5.70 13.62
CA ALA A 153 -7.88 -5.59 12.72
C ALA A 153 -7.50 -4.93 11.39
N ARG A 154 -6.76 -3.81 11.43
CA ARG A 154 -6.22 -3.13 10.23
C ARG A 154 -5.29 -4.04 9.43
N MET A 155 -4.42 -4.78 10.12
CA MET A 155 -3.53 -5.74 9.50
C MET A 155 -4.29 -6.88 8.83
N LYS A 156 -5.30 -7.45 9.50
CA LYS A 156 -6.16 -8.50 8.93
C LYS A 156 -6.90 -7.99 7.68
N LEU A 157 -7.48 -6.79 7.73
CA LEU A 157 -8.11 -6.16 6.56
C LEU A 157 -7.14 -5.98 5.40
N PHE A 158 -5.92 -5.49 5.68
CA PHE A 158 -4.87 -5.36 4.68
C PHE A 158 -4.48 -6.70 4.05
N ILE A 159 -4.28 -7.75 4.85
CA ILE A 159 -3.97 -9.08 4.31
C ILE A 159 -5.14 -9.57 3.46
N LYS A 160 -6.39 -9.49 3.96
CA LYS A 160 -7.60 -9.94 3.25
C LYS A 160 -7.78 -9.27 1.89
N SER A 161 -7.52 -7.97 1.77
CA SER A 161 -7.70 -7.23 0.51
C SER A 161 -6.76 -7.68 -0.62
N ASN A 162 -5.79 -8.54 -0.32
CA ASN A 162 -4.82 -9.06 -1.29
C ASN A 162 -5.14 -10.48 -1.79
N PHE A 163 -6.21 -11.12 -1.30
CA PHE A 163 -6.66 -12.44 -1.72
C PHE A 163 -7.94 -12.36 -2.55
N ASP A 164 -8.15 -13.32 -3.45
CA ASP A 164 -9.41 -13.45 -4.20
C ASP A 164 -10.53 -14.01 -3.29
N TYR A 165 -10.17 -14.89 -2.37
CA TYR A 165 -11.09 -15.52 -1.42
C TYR A 165 -10.55 -15.43 0.01
N CYS A 166 -11.46 -15.33 0.98
CA CYS A 166 -11.10 -15.38 2.39
C CYS A 166 -12.19 -16.12 3.18
N TYR A 167 -11.79 -17.16 3.91
CA TYR A 167 -12.68 -17.93 4.78
C TYR A 167 -12.10 -17.98 6.19
N GLU A 168 -12.92 -17.61 7.15
CA GLU A 168 -12.55 -17.51 8.56
C GLU A 168 -13.35 -18.49 9.39
N SER A 169 -12.68 -19.31 10.20
CA SER A 169 -13.31 -20.39 10.96
C SER A 169 -14.47 -19.92 11.84
N ASN A 170 -14.36 -18.72 12.44
CA ASN A 170 -15.42 -18.16 13.28
C ASN A 170 -16.67 -17.76 12.50
N GLN A 171 -16.55 -17.51 11.20
CA GLN A 171 -17.66 -17.10 10.34
C GLN A 171 -18.33 -18.32 9.70
N ILE A 172 -17.53 -19.30 9.27
CA ILE A 172 -18.02 -20.51 8.59
C ILE A 172 -18.27 -21.69 9.54
N GLN A 173 -17.88 -21.56 10.81
CA GLN A 173 -18.04 -22.57 11.86
C GLN A 173 -17.37 -23.92 11.55
N LEU A 174 -16.29 -23.89 10.76
CA LEU A 174 -15.44 -25.03 10.43
C LEU A 174 -13.99 -24.68 10.79
N VAL A 175 -13.22 -25.62 11.31
CA VAL A 175 -11.88 -25.35 11.87
C VAL A 175 -10.88 -26.44 11.46
N ARG A 176 -9.68 -26.04 11.03
CA ARG A 176 -8.59 -27.02 10.81
C ARG A 176 -8.13 -27.62 12.15
N PRO A 177 -7.78 -28.92 12.23
CA PRO A 177 -7.44 -29.83 11.12
C PRO A 177 -8.61 -30.59 10.49
N ASP A 178 -9.87 -30.34 10.85
CA ASP A 178 -11.00 -31.01 10.21
C ASP A 178 -10.99 -30.75 8.69
N THR A 179 -11.04 -31.81 7.88
CA THR A 179 -10.95 -31.71 6.43
C THR A 179 -12.16 -31.03 5.80
N GLN A 180 -13.30 -30.97 6.49
CA GLN A 180 -14.52 -30.32 6.00
C GLN A 180 -14.29 -28.84 5.66
N ILE A 181 -13.40 -28.14 6.37
CA ILE A 181 -13.10 -26.74 6.08
C ILE A 181 -12.45 -26.55 4.70
N TYR A 182 -11.61 -27.50 4.27
CA TYR A 182 -10.97 -27.46 2.96
C TYR A 182 -11.97 -27.80 1.87
N HIS A 183 -12.81 -28.81 2.08
CA HIS A 183 -13.91 -29.14 1.17
C HIS A 183 -14.83 -27.94 0.95
N TYR A 184 -15.29 -27.31 2.05
CA TYR A 184 -16.10 -26.10 1.99
C TYR A 184 -15.42 -25.00 1.16
N ALA A 185 -14.16 -24.67 1.46
CA ALA A 185 -13.45 -23.60 0.76
C ALA A 185 -13.29 -23.93 -0.74
N LEU A 186 -12.93 -25.16 -1.09
CA LEU A 186 -12.77 -25.61 -2.47
C LEU A 186 -14.09 -25.58 -3.25
N ASP A 187 -15.18 -26.06 -2.65
CA ASP A 187 -16.51 -26.06 -3.25
C ASP A 187 -16.99 -24.62 -3.51
N GLN A 188 -16.83 -23.71 -2.55
CA GLN A 188 -17.20 -22.31 -2.71
C GLN A 188 -16.39 -21.60 -3.80
N MET A 189 -15.12 -21.96 -3.96
CA MET A 189 -14.26 -21.38 -5.00
C MET A 189 -14.42 -22.07 -6.36
N GLY A 190 -15.05 -23.25 -6.42
CA GLY A 190 -15.21 -24.05 -7.63
C GLY A 190 -13.92 -24.77 -8.09
N PHE A 191 -13.07 -25.22 -7.16
CA PHE A 191 -11.82 -25.95 -7.46
C PHE A 191 -11.84 -27.36 -6.89
N LYS A 192 -11.09 -28.27 -7.53
CA LYS A 192 -10.85 -29.62 -6.99
C LYS A 192 -9.61 -29.65 -6.10
N PRO A 193 -9.50 -30.61 -5.15
CA PRO A 193 -8.32 -30.72 -4.28
C PRO A 193 -7.00 -30.81 -5.04
N GLU A 194 -6.95 -31.57 -6.14
CA GLU A 194 -5.73 -31.77 -6.94
C GLU A 194 -5.26 -30.52 -7.69
N GLU A 195 -6.12 -29.49 -7.79
CA GLU A 195 -5.85 -28.18 -8.39
C GLU A 195 -5.33 -27.16 -7.36
N ALA A 196 -5.28 -27.53 -6.08
CA ALA A 196 -4.93 -26.65 -4.99
C ALA A 196 -3.54 -26.95 -4.41
N ILE A 197 -2.87 -25.89 -3.98
CA ILE A 197 -1.70 -25.93 -3.09
C ILE A 197 -2.10 -25.29 -1.78
N SER A 198 -1.83 -25.92 -0.64
CA SER A 198 -1.99 -25.29 0.67
C SER A 198 -0.63 -24.98 1.30
N ILE A 199 -0.45 -23.76 1.82
CA ILE A 199 0.73 -23.37 2.60
C ILE A 199 0.29 -23.26 4.05
N GLU A 200 0.78 -24.17 4.88
CA GLU A 200 0.33 -24.37 6.26
C GLU A 200 1.50 -24.21 7.22
N ALA A 201 1.30 -23.52 8.35
CA ALA A 201 2.32 -23.42 9.40
C ALA A 201 2.29 -24.61 10.34
N VAL A 202 1.16 -25.32 10.44
CA VAL A 202 0.97 -26.43 11.37
C VAL A 202 0.99 -27.77 10.63
N GLU A 203 1.80 -28.72 11.10
CA GLU A 203 1.96 -30.05 10.46
C GLU A 203 0.63 -30.80 10.32
N ALA A 204 -0.21 -30.76 11.35
CA ALA A 204 -1.53 -31.40 11.32
C ALA A 204 -2.44 -30.82 10.21
N TYR A 205 -2.31 -29.53 9.89
CA TYR A 205 -3.09 -28.89 8.82
C TYR A 205 -2.55 -29.29 7.45
N ALA A 206 -1.21 -29.34 7.30
CA ALA A 206 -0.57 -29.83 6.09
C ALA A 206 -0.97 -31.29 5.79
N ALA A 207 -0.98 -32.15 6.82
CA ALA A 207 -1.40 -33.54 6.72
C ALA A 207 -2.89 -33.68 6.36
N ALA A 208 -3.76 -32.86 6.97
CA ALA A 208 -5.20 -32.84 6.65
C ALA A 208 -5.48 -32.38 5.22
N ALA A 209 -4.75 -31.37 4.71
CA ALA A 209 -4.86 -30.95 3.32
C ALA A 209 -4.40 -32.08 2.36
N GLN A 210 -3.28 -32.75 2.68
CA GLN A 210 -2.75 -33.85 1.87
C GLN A 210 -3.69 -35.06 1.80
N SER A 211 -4.36 -35.40 2.90
CA SER A 211 -5.23 -36.58 2.97
C SER A 211 -6.41 -36.51 2.00
N ILE A 212 -6.81 -35.32 1.57
CA ILE A 212 -7.89 -35.09 0.61
C ILE A 212 -7.39 -34.73 -0.81
N GLY A 213 -6.08 -34.81 -1.06
CA GLY A 213 -5.49 -34.62 -2.39
C GLY A 213 -4.92 -33.22 -2.68
N ILE A 214 -4.93 -32.31 -1.71
CA ILE A 214 -4.28 -30.99 -1.86
C ILE A 214 -2.76 -31.15 -1.72
N THR A 215 -2.00 -30.46 -2.58
CA THR A 215 -0.55 -30.41 -2.42
C THR A 215 -0.18 -29.46 -1.27
N ALA A 216 0.23 -29.98 -0.11
CA ALA A 216 0.59 -29.14 1.02
C ALA A 216 2.10 -28.81 1.08
N ILE A 217 2.40 -27.55 1.36
CA ILE A 217 3.72 -27.02 1.70
C ILE A 217 3.69 -26.68 3.19
N LEU A 218 4.43 -27.41 4.01
CA LEU A 218 4.73 -26.99 5.36
C LEU A 218 5.65 -25.76 5.32
N ALA A 219 5.16 -24.65 5.86
CA ALA A 219 5.92 -23.43 6.04
C ALA A 219 6.98 -23.66 7.13
N VAL A 220 8.24 -23.36 6.81
CA VAL A 220 9.39 -23.44 7.74
C VAL A 220 10.16 -22.13 7.71
N ASP A 221 10.39 -21.60 6.52
CA ASP A 221 10.92 -20.27 6.32
C ASP A 221 10.44 -19.72 4.97
N GLN A 222 10.45 -18.40 4.84
CA GLN A 222 9.98 -17.72 3.65
C GLN A 222 10.78 -18.10 2.38
N PRO A 223 12.13 -18.10 2.36
CA PRO A 223 12.91 -18.56 1.21
C PRO A 223 12.50 -19.95 0.70
N THR A 224 12.29 -20.92 1.60
CA THR A 224 11.90 -22.28 1.25
C THR A 224 10.50 -22.33 0.65
N ILE A 225 9.53 -21.57 1.19
CA ILE A 225 8.18 -21.47 0.62
C ILE A 225 8.26 -20.92 -0.80
N ILE A 226 8.97 -19.81 -0.99
CA ILE A 226 9.13 -19.19 -2.31
C ILE A 226 9.79 -20.14 -3.30
N GLN A 227 10.90 -20.79 -2.93
CA GLN A 227 11.58 -21.72 -3.83
C GLN A 227 10.68 -22.88 -4.25
N LYS A 228 9.87 -23.44 -3.34
CA LYS A 228 8.89 -24.49 -3.67
C LYS A 228 7.83 -23.98 -4.64
N LEU A 229 7.29 -22.78 -4.42
CA LEU A 229 6.32 -22.17 -5.33
C LEU A 229 6.93 -21.87 -6.71
N GLU A 230 8.15 -21.33 -6.77
CA GLU A 230 8.89 -21.10 -8.03
C GLU A 230 9.08 -22.40 -8.81
N ASN A 231 9.46 -23.49 -8.13
CA ASN A 231 9.62 -24.81 -8.74
C ASN A 231 8.28 -25.39 -9.23
N ILE A 232 7.18 -25.18 -8.52
CA ILE A 232 5.87 -25.70 -8.91
C ILE A 232 5.30 -24.93 -10.11
N PHE A 233 5.34 -23.60 -10.05
CA PHE A 233 4.72 -22.73 -11.05
C PHE A 233 5.66 -22.39 -12.21
N GLN A 234 6.96 -22.69 -12.10
CA GLN A 234 8.00 -22.39 -13.09
C GLN A 234 8.05 -20.90 -13.43
N VAL A 235 8.00 -20.05 -12.38
CA VAL A 235 8.00 -18.59 -12.48
C VAL A 235 8.90 -17.99 -11.41
N ASN A 236 9.52 -16.84 -11.70
CA ASN A 236 10.29 -16.08 -10.72
C ASN A 236 9.34 -15.24 -9.85
N LEU A 237 9.27 -15.57 -8.56
CA LEU A 237 8.42 -14.93 -7.55
C LEU A 237 9.16 -13.93 -6.67
N LYS A 238 10.47 -13.77 -6.89
CA LYS A 238 11.31 -12.77 -6.21
C LYS A 238 11.18 -11.37 -6.83
N THR A 239 10.61 -11.28 -8.04
CA THR A 239 10.26 -9.99 -8.66
C THR A 239 9.13 -9.30 -7.90
N ILE A 240 9.32 -8.02 -7.53
CA ILE A 240 8.31 -7.22 -6.84
C ILE A 240 7.23 -6.83 -7.85
N PRO A 241 5.97 -7.30 -7.70
CA PRO A 241 4.89 -6.85 -8.56
C PRO A 241 4.54 -5.39 -8.26
N ARG A 242 3.95 -4.70 -9.25
CA ARG A 242 3.33 -3.39 -8.99
C ARG A 242 2.29 -3.52 -7.87
N PRO A 243 2.15 -2.51 -7.00
CA PRO A 243 1.03 -2.44 -6.06
C PRO A 243 -0.31 -2.59 -6.80
N PRO A 244 -1.36 -3.12 -6.15
CA PRO A 244 -2.68 -3.19 -6.76
C PRO A 244 -3.14 -1.80 -7.23
N ALA A 245 -3.57 -1.70 -8.49
CA ALA A 245 -4.14 -0.47 -9.01
C ALA A 245 -5.52 -0.21 -8.38
N ALA A 246 -5.85 1.06 -8.19
CA ALA A 246 -7.22 1.47 -7.93
C ALA A 246 -8.04 1.35 -9.22
N THR A 247 -9.28 0.90 -9.10
CA THR A 247 -10.25 0.75 -10.19
C THR A 247 -11.53 1.48 -9.80
N GLU A 248 -12.36 1.86 -10.78
CA GLU A 248 -13.63 2.55 -10.50
C GLU A 248 -14.52 1.76 -9.50
N ASN A 249 -14.45 0.43 -9.52
CA ASN A 249 -15.29 -0.47 -8.73
C ASN A 249 -14.77 -0.76 -7.31
N ASN A 250 -13.54 -0.38 -6.98
CA ASN A 250 -12.94 -0.66 -5.66
C ASN A 250 -12.56 0.62 -4.89
N VAL A 251 -13.02 1.79 -5.36
CA VAL A 251 -12.88 3.07 -4.67
C VAL A 251 -14.25 3.71 -4.44
N ILE A 252 -14.40 4.41 -3.31
CA ILE A 252 -15.60 5.20 -3.00
C ILE A 252 -15.46 6.56 -3.69
N HIS A 253 -16.42 6.89 -4.56
CA HIS A 253 -16.47 8.19 -5.24
C HIS A 253 -17.32 9.18 -4.43
N GLY A 254 -16.71 10.25 -3.91
CA GLY A 254 -17.41 11.36 -3.24
C GLY A 254 -17.62 12.53 -4.20
N GLN A 255 -18.80 13.15 -4.20
CA GLN A 255 -19.09 14.37 -4.95
C GLN A 255 -19.56 15.48 -3.99
N VAL A 256 -18.89 16.63 -4.02
CA VAL A 256 -19.28 17.81 -3.22
C VAL A 256 -19.43 19.03 -4.12
N VAL A 257 -20.60 19.64 -4.11
CA VAL A 257 -20.92 20.83 -4.91
C VAL A 257 -20.71 22.09 -4.08
N THR A 258 -19.64 22.85 -4.33
CA THR A 258 -19.51 24.22 -3.80
C THR A 258 -19.16 25.22 -4.90
N LYS A 259 -20.06 26.18 -5.18
CA LYS A 259 -19.92 27.37 -6.06
C LYS A 259 -19.33 27.20 -7.48
N ILE A 260 -19.10 25.96 -7.94
CA ILE A 260 -18.68 25.60 -9.30
C ILE A 260 -19.54 26.28 -10.40
N PRO A 261 -20.88 26.42 -10.27
CA PRO A 261 -21.69 27.01 -11.34
C PRO A 261 -21.31 28.44 -11.71
N TYR A 262 -20.81 29.26 -10.77
CA TYR A 262 -20.41 30.64 -11.05
C TYR A 262 -19.11 30.73 -11.85
N LEU A 263 -18.13 29.88 -11.54
CA LEU A 263 -16.85 29.84 -12.24
C LEU A 263 -16.97 29.15 -13.61
N ALA A 264 -17.81 28.10 -13.70
CA ALA A 264 -18.19 27.46 -14.96
C ALA A 264 -18.91 28.45 -15.90
N LYS A 265 -19.81 29.29 -15.37
CA LYS A 265 -20.49 30.35 -16.12
C LYS A 265 -19.54 31.43 -16.66
N LEU A 266 -18.36 31.59 -16.07
CA LEU A 266 -17.30 32.51 -16.54
C LEU A 266 -16.29 31.85 -17.48
N GLY A 267 -16.52 30.61 -17.92
CA GLY A 267 -15.66 29.90 -18.87
C GLY A 267 -14.44 29.21 -18.25
N TYR A 268 -14.38 29.09 -16.92
CA TYR A 268 -13.34 28.33 -16.22
C TYR A 268 -13.84 26.93 -15.86
N ARG A 269 -13.04 25.88 -16.14
CA ARG A 269 -13.24 24.58 -15.47
C ARG A 269 -12.80 24.71 -14.02
N ALA A 270 -13.74 24.97 -13.13
CA ALA A 270 -13.50 24.93 -11.70
C ALA A 270 -13.44 23.47 -11.25
N ILE A 271 -12.23 22.98 -11.01
CA ILE A 271 -11.98 21.74 -10.29
C ILE A 271 -11.73 22.14 -8.84
N ALA A 272 -12.71 21.88 -7.97
CA ALA A 272 -12.44 21.85 -6.54
C ALA A 272 -11.74 20.51 -6.27
N LEU A 273 -10.43 20.55 -6.02
CA LEU A 273 -9.73 19.38 -5.51
C LEU A 273 -10.38 18.99 -4.17
N ASP A 274 -10.65 17.70 -4.01
CA ASP A 274 -11.23 17.13 -2.81
C ASP A 274 -10.20 17.17 -1.67
N LEU A 275 -10.08 18.35 -1.04
CA LEU A 275 -9.46 18.46 0.27
C LEU A 275 -10.58 18.17 1.27
N ARG A 276 -10.51 16.98 1.88
CA ARG A 276 -11.31 16.55 3.03
C ARG A 276 -11.48 17.79 3.96
N GLY A 277 -12.66 18.06 4.54
CA GLY A 277 -12.85 19.16 5.51
C GLY A 277 -13.42 20.51 5.02
N PHE A 278 -14.07 20.58 3.85
CA PHE A 278 -15.02 21.64 3.53
C PHE A 278 -16.37 21.02 3.11
N GLY A 279 -17.47 21.46 3.74
CA GLY A 279 -18.80 20.85 3.59
C GLY A 279 -19.11 19.80 4.66
N GLN A 280 -19.91 18.78 4.34
CA GLN A 280 -20.26 17.67 5.26
C GLN A 280 -19.17 16.58 5.39
N SER A 281 -17.97 16.80 4.87
CA SER A 281 -16.81 15.92 5.07
C SER A 281 -16.07 16.26 6.36
N SER A 282 -15.79 15.26 7.20
CA SER A 282 -15.48 15.45 8.62
C SER A 282 -14.05 15.88 9.01
N CYS A 283 -13.10 16.12 8.08
CA CYS A 283 -11.76 16.72 8.38
C CYS A 283 -10.88 16.76 7.11
N PRO A 284 -9.90 17.65 6.82
CA PRO A 284 -8.78 17.35 5.90
C PRO A 284 -7.97 16.15 6.37
N PRO A 285 -7.22 15.41 5.52
CA PRO A 285 -6.08 14.72 6.09
C PRO A 285 -5.19 15.82 6.67
N ALA A 286 -4.80 15.66 7.92
CA ALA A 286 -3.88 16.58 8.55
C ALA A 286 -2.51 16.57 7.82
N ILE A 287 -2.26 15.54 7.00
CA ILE A 287 -1.03 15.38 6.21
C ILE A 287 -1.33 15.60 4.73
N LEU A 288 -0.59 16.53 4.08
CA LEU A 288 -0.70 16.81 2.65
C LEU A 288 0.56 16.34 1.90
N ILE A 289 0.41 15.45 0.92
CA ILE A 289 1.52 15.03 0.06
C ILE A 289 1.19 15.40 -1.38
N GLY A 290 2.09 16.15 -2.02
CA GLY A 290 1.96 16.56 -3.42
C GLY A 290 3.06 15.99 -4.31
N HIS A 291 2.78 15.91 -5.61
CA HIS A 291 3.75 15.68 -6.68
C HIS A 291 3.62 16.81 -7.72
N ASP A 292 4.73 17.26 -8.30
CA ASP A 292 4.78 18.34 -9.29
C ASP A 292 4.00 19.61 -8.86
N LEU A 293 3.03 20.10 -9.64
CA LEU A 293 2.17 21.22 -9.26
C LEU A 293 1.38 20.96 -7.96
N GLY A 294 1.06 19.70 -7.67
CA GLY A 294 0.45 19.28 -6.40
C GLY A 294 1.34 19.59 -5.20
N SER A 295 2.66 19.47 -5.34
CA SER A 295 3.62 19.86 -4.28
C SER A 295 3.60 21.36 -4.02
N ILE A 296 3.49 22.17 -5.08
CA ILE A 296 3.38 23.63 -4.94
C ILE A 296 2.13 23.98 -4.12
N ILE A 297 1.01 23.31 -4.42
CA ILE A 297 -0.24 23.47 -3.66
C ILE A 297 -0.06 23.04 -2.20
N ALA A 298 0.53 21.86 -1.95
CA ALA A 298 0.75 21.34 -0.60
C ALA A 298 1.60 22.29 0.26
N TRP A 299 2.72 22.78 -0.27
CA TRP A 299 3.57 23.76 0.41
C TRP A 299 2.82 25.04 0.77
N PHE A 300 2.06 25.58 -0.18
CA PHE A 300 1.29 26.80 0.07
C PHE A 300 0.12 26.54 1.02
N CYS A 301 -0.53 25.39 1.00
CA CYS A 301 -1.53 25.03 2.00
C CYS A 301 -0.94 25.03 3.42
N ALA A 302 0.23 24.40 3.61
CA ALA A 302 0.93 24.38 4.89
C ALA A 302 1.34 25.80 5.36
N LEU A 303 1.75 26.66 4.42
CA LEU A 303 2.12 28.06 4.70
C LEU A 303 0.91 28.94 5.09
N HIS A 304 -0.24 28.74 4.43
CA HIS A 304 -1.41 29.61 4.58
C HIS A 304 -2.36 29.17 5.69
N PHE A 305 -2.44 27.86 5.92
CA PHE A 305 -3.39 27.24 6.83
C PHE A 305 -2.66 26.32 7.81
N PRO A 306 -1.72 26.85 8.62
CA PRO A 306 -0.89 26.00 9.45
C PRO A 306 -1.68 25.19 10.48
N ASP A 307 -2.80 25.74 10.97
CA ASP A 307 -3.68 25.07 11.93
C ASP A 307 -4.50 23.91 11.31
N ARG A 308 -4.42 23.72 9.99
CA ARG A 308 -5.17 22.70 9.23
C ARG A 308 -4.26 21.63 8.63
N VAL A 309 -2.94 21.82 8.74
CA VAL A 309 -1.93 20.92 8.19
C VAL A 309 -1.00 20.52 9.33
N GLU A 310 -1.10 19.27 9.78
CA GLU A 310 -0.22 18.62 10.75
C GLU A 310 1.13 18.25 10.14
N ALA A 311 1.18 17.83 8.87
CA ALA A 311 2.44 17.55 8.16
C ALA A 311 2.32 17.77 6.64
N VAL A 312 3.46 17.96 5.97
CA VAL A 312 3.49 18.21 4.53
C VAL A 312 4.61 17.42 3.83
N GLY A 313 4.32 16.87 2.65
CA GLY A 313 5.25 16.12 1.82
C GLY A 313 5.25 16.63 0.38
N SER A 314 6.42 16.62 -0.26
CA SER A 314 6.59 16.90 -1.68
C SER A 314 7.40 15.81 -2.37
N LEU A 315 6.92 15.38 -3.52
CA LEU A 315 7.67 14.61 -4.51
C LEU A 315 8.19 15.59 -5.59
N ASN A 316 9.50 15.62 -5.80
CA ASN A 316 10.28 16.46 -6.72
C ASN A 316 10.41 17.95 -6.36
N VAL A 317 9.29 18.66 -6.15
CA VAL A 317 9.31 20.13 -6.20
C VAL A 317 9.67 20.74 -4.84
N PRO A 318 10.79 21.49 -4.74
CA PRO A 318 11.16 22.15 -3.50
C PRO A 318 10.26 23.36 -3.21
N TYR A 319 10.12 23.68 -1.92
CA TYR A 319 9.55 24.95 -1.52
C TYR A 319 10.53 26.09 -1.84
N LYS A 320 10.02 27.14 -2.49
CA LYS A 320 10.73 28.40 -2.67
C LYS A 320 9.80 29.56 -2.28
N PRO A 321 10.25 30.50 -1.43
CA PRO A 321 9.47 31.68 -1.12
C PRO A 321 9.30 32.56 -2.36
N GLN A 322 8.23 33.35 -2.38
CA GLN A 322 8.01 34.29 -3.48
C GLN A 322 9.06 35.40 -3.51
N HIS A 323 9.52 35.74 -4.71
CA HIS A 323 10.40 36.89 -4.90
C HIS A 323 9.61 38.19 -4.79
N ARG A 324 10.11 39.19 -4.06
CA ARG A 324 9.36 40.41 -3.72
C ARG A 324 8.87 41.23 -4.92
N TYR A 325 9.61 41.20 -6.03
CA TYR A 325 9.38 42.10 -7.16
C TYR A 325 8.98 41.42 -8.48
N LYS A 326 9.07 40.09 -8.56
CA LYS A 326 8.92 39.35 -9.82
C LYS A 326 8.23 38.03 -9.57
N ASN A 327 7.26 37.67 -10.40
CA ASN A 327 6.77 36.29 -10.43
C ASN A 327 7.82 35.36 -11.07
N PHE A 328 7.61 34.05 -10.98
CA PHE A 328 8.56 33.04 -11.46
C PHE A 328 8.98 33.25 -12.92
N LEU A 329 8.03 33.37 -13.87
CA LEU A 329 8.34 33.58 -15.29
C LEU A 329 9.11 34.88 -15.54
N GLN A 330 8.78 35.96 -14.83
CA GLN A 330 9.54 37.21 -14.92
C GLN A 330 10.98 37.06 -14.40
N HIS A 331 11.18 36.25 -13.36
CA HIS A 331 12.50 35.97 -12.79
C HIS A 331 13.37 35.19 -13.78
N ILE A 332 12.82 34.14 -14.41
CA ILE A 332 13.59 33.25 -15.30
C ILE A 332 13.62 33.71 -16.77
N LYS A 333 12.91 34.79 -17.14
CA LYS A 333 12.74 35.25 -18.54
C LYS A 333 14.04 35.33 -19.36
N LYS A 334 15.13 35.81 -18.74
CA LYS A 334 16.43 35.95 -19.42
C LYS A 334 17.15 34.62 -19.64
N ASN A 335 16.91 33.63 -18.77
CA ASN A 335 17.52 32.31 -18.88
C ASN A 335 16.52 31.23 -18.40
N PRO A 336 15.54 30.85 -19.24
CA PRO A 336 14.49 29.90 -18.85
C PRO A 336 15.01 28.48 -18.57
N ARG A 337 16.11 28.10 -19.22
CA ARG A 337 16.70 26.74 -19.14
C ARG A 337 15.61 25.67 -19.30
N GLN A 338 15.59 24.67 -18.42
CA GLN A 338 14.64 23.57 -18.44
C GLN A 338 13.17 23.97 -18.26
N PHE A 339 12.87 25.22 -17.93
CA PHE A 339 11.51 25.75 -17.75
C PHE A 339 10.97 26.49 -18.98
N ASP A 340 11.66 26.43 -20.14
CA ASP A 340 11.23 27.10 -21.37
C ASP A 340 9.80 26.70 -21.79
N TYR A 341 9.45 25.42 -21.59
CA TYR A 341 8.11 24.88 -21.84
C TYR A 341 6.98 25.65 -21.13
N GLN A 342 7.24 26.23 -19.96
CA GLN A 342 6.21 26.96 -19.21
C GLN A 342 5.83 28.27 -19.90
N PHE A 343 6.75 28.87 -20.68
CA PHE A 343 6.44 30.01 -21.54
C PHE A 343 5.61 29.61 -22.76
N TYR A 344 5.81 28.39 -23.28
CA TYR A 344 4.98 27.84 -24.35
C TYR A 344 3.53 27.67 -23.87
N TYR A 345 3.32 27.16 -22.67
CA TYR A 345 1.98 27.02 -22.08
C TYR A 345 1.23 28.34 -21.84
N GLN A 346 1.91 29.49 -21.83
CA GLN A 346 1.24 30.80 -21.72
C GLN A 346 0.42 31.16 -22.97
N GLN A 347 0.71 30.55 -24.12
CA GLN A 347 -0.03 30.78 -25.36
C GLN A 347 -1.32 29.96 -25.34
N GLU A 348 -2.42 30.56 -24.88
CA GLU A 348 -3.73 29.90 -24.82
C GLU A 348 -4.15 29.30 -26.17
N GLY A 349 -4.58 28.03 -26.16
CA GLY A 349 -5.01 27.29 -27.34
C GLY A 349 -3.88 26.61 -28.11
N LYS A 350 -2.64 27.11 -28.03
CA LYS A 350 -1.53 26.56 -28.81
C LYS A 350 -1.07 25.20 -28.27
N ALA A 351 -0.79 25.13 -26.97
CA ALA A 351 -0.37 23.89 -26.32
C ALA A 351 -1.53 22.88 -26.29
N GLU A 352 -2.76 23.34 -26.06
CA GLU A 352 -3.96 22.50 -26.18
C GLU A 352 -4.04 21.83 -27.54
N ALA A 353 -3.95 22.60 -28.64
CA ALA A 353 -4.04 22.05 -29.99
C ALA A 353 -2.94 21.04 -30.32
N GLU A 354 -1.72 21.21 -29.79
CA GLU A 354 -0.63 20.24 -29.96
C GLU A 354 -0.91 18.95 -29.17
N LEU A 355 -1.19 19.08 -27.87
CA LEU A 355 -1.29 17.94 -26.94
C LEU A 355 -2.56 17.12 -27.15
N GLU A 356 -3.64 17.73 -27.62
CA GLU A 356 -4.94 17.08 -27.87
C GLU A 356 -5.01 16.41 -29.24
N LYS A 357 -4.04 16.67 -30.13
CA LYS A 357 -3.96 16.01 -31.45
C LYS A 357 -3.78 14.50 -31.31
N ASP A 358 -2.94 14.08 -30.36
CA ASP A 358 -2.71 12.68 -30.03
C ASP A 358 -2.42 12.55 -28.53
N TYR A 359 -3.44 12.12 -27.77
CA TYR A 359 -3.34 11.95 -26.33
C TYR A 359 -2.36 10.84 -25.94
N LYS A 360 -2.32 9.71 -26.68
CA LYS A 360 -1.45 8.58 -26.34
C LYS A 360 0.01 9.00 -26.52
N ARG A 361 0.33 9.62 -27.65
CA ARG A 361 1.66 10.19 -27.92
C ARG A 361 2.06 11.22 -26.87
N THR A 362 1.13 12.07 -26.46
CA THR A 362 1.33 13.05 -25.39
C THR A 362 1.67 12.36 -24.06
N PHE A 363 0.91 11.35 -23.64
CA PHE A 363 1.18 10.64 -22.39
C PHE A 363 2.46 9.81 -22.45
N ASN A 364 2.83 9.23 -23.59
CA ASN A 364 4.12 8.56 -23.77
C ASN A 364 5.31 9.50 -23.54
N VAL A 365 5.13 10.82 -23.76
CA VAL A 365 6.12 11.85 -23.39
C VAL A 365 6.01 12.22 -21.91
N TYR A 366 4.86 12.66 -21.42
CA TYR A 366 4.76 13.16 -20.03
C TYR A 366 4.96 12.07 -18.97
N LEU A 367 4.57 10.84 -19.28
CA LEU A 367 4.78 9.64 -18.45
C LEU A 367 5.91 8.79 -19.04
N GLY A 368 6.87 9.39 -19.73
CA GLY A 368 8.04 8.70 -20.25
C GLY A 368 9.02 8.29 -19.15
N ASP A 369 9.71 7.16 -19.32
CA ASP A 369 10.91 6.85 -18.53
C ASP A 369 12.05 7.76 -18.99
N TYR A 370 12.68 8.47 -18.07
CA TYR A 370 13.82 9.36 -18.34
C TYR A 370 15.09 8.90 -17.61
N GLY A 371 15.09 7.66 -17.11
CA GLY A 371 16.22 7.03 -16.45
C GLY A 371 17.43 6.85 -17.38
N PRO A 372 18.60 6.47 -16.82
CA PRO A 372 19.89 6.52 -17.51
C PRO A 372 19.98 5.75 -18.82
N ILE A 373 19.19 4.68 -18.95
CA ILE A 373 19.18 3.77 -20.10
C ILE A 373 17.96 3.97 -21.02
N SER A 374 17.11 4.96 -20.73
CA SER A 374 15.90 5.20 -21.51
C SER A 374 16.21 5.87 -22.86
N TRP A 375 15.54 5.40 -23.91
CA TRP A 375 15.55 6.03 -25.23
C TRP A 375 14.99 7.46 -25.20
N LEU A 376 14.01 7.75 -24.34
CA LEU A 376 13.37 9.08 -24.27
C LEU A 376 14.29 10.15 -23.64
N LYS A 377 15.27 9.73 -22.82
CA LYS A 377 16.13 10.62 -22.03
C LYS A 377 16.76 11.76 -22.82
N ASP A 378 17.31 11.44 -23.99
CA ASP A 378 18.05 12.39 -24.82
C ASP A 378 17.23 12.93 -26.01
N LYS A 379 15.95 12.55 -26.11
CA LYS A 379 15.08 12.92 -27.23
C LYS A 379 14.09 14.01 -26.89
N VAL A 380 13.59 14.03 -25.64
CA VAL A 380 12.64 15.06 -25.20
C VAL A 380 13.38 16.18 -24.49
N ASP A 381 13.31 17.38 -25.05
CA ASP A 381 13.98 18.56 -24.51
C ASP A 381 13.00 19.68 -24.13
N PHE A 382 12.72 19.81 -22.84
CA PHE A 382 11.85 20.88 -22.32
C PHE A 382 12.49 22.28 -22.31
N SER A 383 13.78 22.41 -22.67
CA SER A 383 14.53 23.66 -22.62
C SER A 383 14.51 24.50 -23.90
N THR A 384 14.07 23.92 -25.03
CA THR A 384 14.03 24.60 -26.34
C THR A 384 12.63 24.61 -26.98
N VAL A 385 11.58 24.32 -26.21
CA VAL A 385 10.20 24.14 -26.67
C VAL A 385 9.70 25.31 -27.51
N ARG A 386 9.95 26.56 -27.09
CA ARG A 386 9.51 27.73 -27.87
C ARG A 386 10.22 27.86 -29.20
N LYS A 387 11.51 27.50 -29.26
CA LYS A 387 12.30 27.51 -30.50
C LYS A 387 11.84 26.42 -31.45
N ARG A 388 11.53 25.23 -30.93
CA ARG A 388 11.00 24.10 -31.70
C ARG A 388 9.55 24.33 -32.15
N GLY A 389 8.79 25.14 -31.42
CA GLY A 389 7.40 25.47 -31.73
C GLY A 389 6.36 24.60 -31.02
N GLY A 390 6.81 23.62 -30.21
CA GLY A 390 5.95 22.70 -29.46
C GLY A 390 6.76 21.69 -28.66
N ILE A 391 6.08 20.97 -27.76
CA ILE A 391 6.64 19.91 -26.91
C ILE A 391 7.02 18.70 -27.77
N LEU A 392 6.11 18.29 -28.66
CA LEU A 392 6.17 17.08 -29.47
C LEU A 392 6.86 17.31 -30.83
N VAL A 393 7.11 18.58 -31.20
CA VAL A 393 7.75 18.93 -32.47
C VAL A 393 9.20 18.40 -32.51
N GLY A 394 9.51 17.64 -33.56
CA GLY A 394 10.82 17.00 -33.76
C GLY A 394 10.94 15.61 -33.12
N LEU A 395 9.91 15.13 -32.42
CA LEU A 395 9.81 13.73 -32.02
C LEU A 395 9.19 12.89 -33.16
N PRO A 396 9.51 11.59 -33.25
CA PRO A 396 8.81 10.67 -34.15
C PRO A 396 7.28 10.69 -33.92
N GLU A 397 6.51 10.39 -34.97
CA GLU A 397 5.04 10.27 -34.85
C GLU A 397 4.69 9.07 -33.96
N GLU A 398 5.34 7.93 -34.16
CA GLU A 398 5.23 6.76 -33.29
C GLU A 398 6.30 6.79 -32.20
N LEU A 399 5.85 6.83 -30.95
CA LEU A 399 6.71 6.74 -29.76
C LEU A 399 6.52 5.37 -29.09
N PRO A 400 7.56 4.81 -28.46
CA PRO A 400 7.39 3.68 -27.57
C PRO A 400 6.35 3.99 -26.50
N ASP A 401 5.56 2.99 -26.14
CA ASP A 401 4.60 3.12 -25.05
C ASP A 401 5.31 3.35 -23.71
N THR A 402 4.72 4.20 -22.87
CA THR A 402 5.22 4.38 -21.51
C THR A 402 5.30 3.03 -20.81
N PRO A 403 6.43 2.70 -20.19
CA PRO A 403 6.54 1.46 -19.44
C PRO A 403 5.70 1.52 -18.16
N PHE A 404 5.15 2.67 -17.76
CA PHE A 404 4.48 2.85 -16.47
C PHE A 404 3.00 2.50 -16.46
N LEU A 405 2.34 2.55 -17.61
CA LEU A 405 0.91 2.24 -17.73
C LEU A 405 0.69 0.97 -18.55
N THR A 406 -0.32 0.19 -18.19
CA THR A 406 -0.90 -0.80 -19.13
C THR A 406 -1.70 -0.08 -20.21
N GLU A 407 -2.08 -0.82 -21.26
CA GLU A 407 -2.96 -0.26 -22.29
C GLU A 407 -4.33 0.12 -21.70
N GLU A 408 -4.89 -0.66 -20.77
CA GLU A 408 -6.15 -0.28 -20.12
C GLU A 408 -6.01 1.00 -19.28
N GLU A 409 -4.92 1.13 -18.52
CA GLU A 409 -4.63 2.33 -17.74
C GLU A 409 -4.47 3.55 -18.67
N MET A 410 -3.71 3.42 -19.76
CA MET A 410 -3.54 4.47 -20.77
C MET A 410 -4.90 4.91 -21.35
N GLN A 411 -5.78 3.97 -21.67
CA GLN A 411 -7.11 4.31 -22.19
C GLN A 411 -7.97 5.07 -21.17
N GLU A 412 -7.83 4.80 -19.87
CA GLU A 412 -8.52 5.58 -18.84
C GLU A 412 -7.98 7.02 -18.74
N TYR A 413 -6.67 7.21 -18.86
CA TYR A 413 -6.06 8.55 -18.96
C TYR A 413 -6.60 9.32 -20.17
N ILE A 414 -6.63 8.68 -21.34
CA ILE A 414 -7.15 9.26 -22.58
C ILE A 414 -8.64 9.60 -22.43
N LYS A 415 -9.46 8.67 -21.93
CA LYS A 415 -10.89 8.87 -21.67
C LYS A 415 -11.11 10.06 -20.74
N THR A 416 -10.36 10.15 -19.65
CA THR A 416 -10.45 11.25 -18.68
C THR A 416 -10.09 12.60 -19.32
N PHE A 417 -8.98 12.67 -20.06
CA PHE A 417 -8.52 13.92 -20.67
C PHE A 417 -9.36 14.34 -21.88
N LYS A 418 -9.99 13.41 -22.61
CA LYS A 418 -10.94 13.74 -23.68
C LYS A 418 -12.17 14.49 -23.18
N GLN A 419 -12.56 14.34 -21.91
CA GLN A 419 -13.71 15.07 -21.36
C GLN A 419 -13.46 16.59 -21.35
N THR A 420 -12.22 17.02 -21.20
CA THR A 420 -11.91 18.43 -20.86
C THR A 420 -10.69 19.04 -21.53
N GLY A 421 -9.93 18.22 -22.27
CA GLY A 421 -8.64 18.60 -22.81
C GLY A 421 -7.58 18.86 -21.74
N PHE A 422 -6.47 19.46 -22.18
CA PHE A 422 -5.32 19.85 -21.34
C PHE A 422 -5.47 21.26 -20.77
N ARG A 423 -6.40 22.08 -21.28
CA ARG A 423 -6.60 23.48 -20.85
C ARG A 423 -6.63 23.67 -19.32
N PRO A 424 -7.37 22.85 -18.54
CA PRO A 424 -7.41 23.02 -17.08
C PRO A 424 -6.05 22.81 -16.40
N GLY A 425 -5.29 21.80 -16.83
CA GLY A 425 -3.93 21.57 -16.31
C GLY A 425 -2.98 22.69 -16.71
N LEU A 426 -3.03 23.12 -17.97
CA LEU A 426 -2.20 24.21 -18.49
C LEU A 426 -2.49 25.55 -17.80
N ASN A 427 -3.72 25.80 -17.38
CA ASN A 427 -4.10 27.01 -16.67
C ASN A 427 -3.35 27.20 -15.34
N TYR A 428 -2.88 26.14 -14.67
CA TYR A 428 -2.02 26.30 -13.49
C TYR A 428 -0.78 27.14 -13.80
N TYR A 429 -0.12 26.87 -14.93
CA TYR A 429 1.04 27.65 -15.37
C TYR A 429 0.67 29.09 -15.79
N ARG A 430 -0.58 29.37 -16.15
CA ARG A 430 -1.04 30.71 -16.56
C ARG A 430 -1.36 31.63 -15.37
N THR A 431 -1.37 31.08 -14.16
CA THR A 431 -1.72 31.83 -12.95
C THR A 431 -0.54 32.49 -12.23
N TYR A 432 0.71 32.33 -12.70
CA TYR A 432 1.89 32.84 -12.00
C TYR A 432 1.76 34.28 -11.48
N PRO A 433 1.28 35.28 -12.24
CA PRO A 433 1.12 36.64 -11.72
C PRO A 433 0.09 36.75 -10.58
N LYS A 434 -1.03 36.02 -10.67
CA LYS A 434 -2.10 36.03 -9.66
C LYS A 434 -1.64 35.32 -8.39
N THR A 435 -1.09 34.12 -8.54
CA THR A 435 -0.56 33.32 -7.44
C THR A 435 0.59 34.04 -6.74
N TRP A 436 1.50 34.65 -7.50
CA TRP A 436 2.57 35.48 -6.94
C TRP A 436 2.02 36.63 -6.08
N LYS A 437 1.11 37.46 -6.63
CA LYS A 437 0.50 38.59 -5.90
C LYS A 437 -0.19 38.17 -4.61
N TRP A 438 -0.92 37.07 -4.63
CA TRP A 438 -1.58 36.55 -3.43
C TRP A 438 -0.57 36.10 -2.38
N ASN A 439 0.48 35.40 -2.80
CA ASN A 439 1.51 34.87 -1.93
C ASN A 439 2.47 35.94 -1.37
N LEU A 440 2.50 37.17 -1.91
CA LEU A 440 3.27 38.28 -1.34
C LEU A 440 2.90 38.56 0.13
N LYS A 441 1.65 38.27 0.53
CA LYS A 441 1.13 38.43 1.90
C LYS A 441 1.83 37.55 2.93
N PHE A 442 2.50 36.49 2.48
CA PHE A 442 3.12 35.48 3.33
C PHE A 442 4.65 35.49 3.23
N ILE A 443 5.23 36.49 2.56
CA ILE A 443 6.69 36.70 2.55
C ILE A 443 7.19 36.80 4.00
N GLY A 444 8.29 36.08 4.28
CA GLY A 444 8.90 36.02 5.60
C GLY A 444 8.34 34.92 6.50
N ARG A 445 7.22 34.29 6.16
CA ARG A 445 6.74 33.09 6.86
C ARG A 445 7.57 31.86 6.50
N GLN A 446 7.63 30.92 7.44
CA GLN A 446 8.21 29.59 7.27
C GLN A 446 7.09 28.53 7.30
N VAL A 447 7.36 27.39 6.68
CA VAL A 447 6.53 26.17 6.82
C VAL A 447 7.04 25.42 8.04
N SER A 448 6.34 25.50 9.17
CA SER A 448 6.81 25.00 10.47
C SER A 448 6.39 23.58 10.81
N GLN A 449 5.52 22.96 10.00
CA GLN A 449 5.09 21.58 10.18
C GLN A 449 6.25 20.59 9.95
N PRO A 450 6.18 19.37 10.52
CA PRO A 450 6.91 18.22 9.99
C PRO A 450 6.80 18.16 8.47
N ALA A 451 7.94 18.21 7.79
CA ALA A 451 7.99 18.33 6.35
C ALA A 451 8.87 17.25 5.72
N LEU A 452 8.45 16.73 4.58
CA LEU A 452 9.18 15.74 3.78
C LEU A 452 9.39 16.29 2.36
N ILE A 453 10.59 16.14 1.83
CA ILE A 453 10.86 16.22 0.40
C ILE A 453 11.55 14.96 -0.09
N VAL A 454 11.00 14.37 -1.14
CA VAL A 454 11.60 13.26 -1.87
C VAL A 454 12.02 13.78 -3.23
N VAL A 455 13.32 13.73 -3.54
CA VAL A 455 13.86 14.14 -4.83
C VAL A 455 14.15 12.92 -5.71
N ALA A 456 13.94 13.10 -7.01
CA ALA A 456 14.30 12.15 -8.04
C ALA A 456 15.68 12.50 -8.61
N GLU A 457 16.60 11.53 -8.62
CA GLU A 457 17.99 11.73 -9.10
C GLU A 457 18.09 12.10 -10.58
N TYR A 458 17.18 11.56 -11.39
CA TYR A 458 17.12 11.75 -12.84
C TYR A 458 16.00 12.70 -13.27
N ASP A 459 15.38 13.44 -12.35
CA ASP A 459 14.46 14.51 -12.72
C ASP A 459 15.25 15.65 -13.41
N ASN A 460 15.09 15.71 -14.74
CA ASN A 460 15.75 16.67 -15.60
C ASN A 460 15.22 18.11 -15.42
N ILE A 461 14.05 18.27 -14.77
CA ILE A 461 13.41 19.54 -14.46
C ILE A 461 13.81 20.02 -13.06
N PHE A 462 13.52 19.20 -12.03
CA PHE A 462 13.69 19.52 -10.62
C PHE A 462 14.94 18.87 -10.01
N ARG A 463 16.10 19.28 -10.51
CA ARG A 463 17.41 18.73 -10.08
C ARG A 463 17.67 18.95 -8.58
N GLN A 464 18.37 18.02 -7.94
CA GLN A 464 18.68 18.02 -6.49
C GLN A 464 19.23 19.35 -5.95
N GLY A 465 20.04 20.08 -6.73
CA GLY A 465 20.58 21.38 -6.33
C GLY A 465 19.52 22.44 -6.00
N LEU A 466 18.26 22.24 -6.42
CA LEU A 466 17.15 23.14 -6.10
C LEU A 466 16.67 22.99 -4.64
N VAL A 467 16.97 21.90 -3.94
CA VAL A 467 16.62 21.70 -2.52
C VAL A 467 17.61 22.41 -1.59
N LYS A 468 18.78 22.81 -2.08
CA LYS A 468 19.80 23.48 -1.28
C LYS A 468 19.23 24.69 -0.53
N ASN A 469 19.52 24.76 0.76
CA ASN A 469 19.10 25.81 1.70
C ASN A 469 17.58 25.91 1.93
N MET A 470 16.82 24.85 1.67
CA MET A 470 15.37 24.84 1.89
C MET A 470 15.02 24.86 3.38
N GLU A 471 15.89 24.33 4.25
CA GLU A 471 15.77 24.33 5.71
C GLU A 471 15.65 25.74 6.30
N LYS A 472 16.16 26.76 5.60
CA LYS A 472 15.96 28.18 5.96
C LYS A 472 14.48 28.59 5.95
N TYR A 473 13.68 27.95 5.12
CA TYR A 473 12.26 28.29 4.93
C TYR A 473 11.32 27.19 5.46
N VAL A 474 11.85 25.99 5.66
CA VAL A 474 11.15 24.82 6.17
C VAL A 474 12.02 24.18 7.25
N PRO A 475 12.01 24.69 8.50
CA PRO A 475 12.97 24.26 9.54
C PRO A 475 12.89 22.78 9.91
N ASN A 476 11.71 22.16 9.78
CA ASN A 476 11.47 20.75 10.14
C ASN A 476 11.48 19.82 8.91
N LEU A 477 12.40 20.07 7.98
CA LEU A 477 12.50 19.35 6.71
C LEU A 477 13.32 18.05 6.81
N THR A 478 12.72 16.95 6.39
CA THR A 478 13.40 15.68 6.10
C THR A 478 13.55 15.54 4.58
N THR A 479 14.74 15.15 4.11
CA THR A 479 15.04 14.98 2.68
C THR A 479 15.41 13.54 2.38
N TYR A 480 14.81 12.96 1.34
CA TYR A 480 15.18 11.67 0.78
C TYR A 480 15.46 11.81 -0.72
N SER A 481 16.37 10.99 -1.24
CA SER A 481 16.66 10.86 -2.67
C SER A 481 16.27 9.47 -3.14
N LEU A 482 15.64 9.38 -4.31
CA LEU A 482 15.31 8.14 -4.99
C LEU A 482 15.91 8.15 -6.39
N ASP A 483 16.60 7.05 -6.72
CA ASP A 483 17.20 6.77 -8.03
C ASP A 483 16.12 6.62 -9.12
N CYS A 484 15.47 7.71 -9.53
CA CYS A 484 14.35 7.71 -10.49
C CYS A 484 14.21 9.07 -11.17
N GLY A 485 13.38 9.14 -12.20
CA GLY A 485 12.97 10.33 -12.92
C GLY A 485 11.76 11.03 -12.31
N HIS A 486 11.11 11.87 -13.14
CA HIS A 486 10.08 12.78 -12.68
C HIS A 486 8.83 12.08 -12.13
N CYS A 487 8.49 10.88 -12.61
CA CYS A 487 7.26 10.20 -12.22
C CYS A 487 7.49 9.27 -11.02
N ILE A 488 7.95 9.80 -9.87
CA ILE A 488 8.33 9.00 -8.68
C ILE A 488 7.29 7.94 -8.33
N GLN A 489 6.00 8.32 -8.29
CA GLN A 489 4.90 7.41 -7.97
C GLN A 489 4.79 6.20 -8.91
N PHE A 490 5.32 6.32 -10.14
CA PHE A 490 5.32 5.26 -11.14
C PHE A 490 6.67 4.55 -11.31
N GLU A 491 7.76 5.20 -10.95
CA GLU A 491 9.13 4.71 -11.17
C GLU A 491 9.68 3.93 -9.97
N ARG A 492 9.18 4.23 -8.78
CA ARG A 492 9.63 3.62 -7.52
C ARG A 492 8.41 3.25 -6.67
N TYR A 493 8.02 1.98 -6.78
CA TYR A 493 7.04 1.36 -5.90
C TYR A 493 7.77 0.55 -4.82
N PHE A 494 8.17 1.25 -3.74
CA PHE A 494 8.87 0.78 -2.53
C PHE A 494 10.34 0.36 -2.68
#